data_AF-A0A7C5S825-F1
#
_entry.id   AF-A0A7C5S825-F1
#
_cell.length_a   1.000
_cell.length_b   1.000
_cell.length_c   1.000
_cell.angle_alpha   90.00
_cell.angle_beta   90.00
_cell.angle_gamma   90.00
#
_symmetry.space_group_name_H-M   'P 1'
#
loop_
_entity.id
_entity.type
_entity.pdbx_description
1 polymer ?
#
loop_
_entity_poly.entity_id
_entity_poly.type
_entity_poly.pdbx_seq_one_letter_code
_entity_poly.pdbx_strand_id
1 'polypeptide(L)'
;MSITGAVERAIKMETDAMKFYREAASRTSHPMGRKMFEGLIRDEARHLRLLQDILKGLDIDPHVQCIGDVRTVFSDLKDQMMERISATTDEKEAIKMALQMETQGYHYYKEVAEKAEDPKEKKLFEVLTKEEE
;
A
#
# COMPACT_ATOMS: atom_id res chain seq x y z
N MET A 1 21.19 -2.91 -9.13
CA MET A 1 20.45 -1.62 -9.01
C MET A 1 21.02 -0.92 -7.80
N SER A 2 21.36 0.36 -7.88
CA SER A 2 21.81 1.09 -6.68
C SER A 2 20.63 1.27 -5.72
N ILE A 3 20.88 1.07 -4.43
CA ILE A 3 19.95 1.13 -3.28
C ILE A 3 18.91 2.26 -3.41
N THR A 4 19.34 3.45 -3.86
CA THR A 4 18.49 4.63 -4.02
C THR A 4 17.38 4.43 -5.05
N GLY A 5 17.65 3.76 -6.17
CA GLY A 5 16.73 3.71 -7.31
C GLY A 5 15.51 2.81 -7.08
N ALA A 6 15.64 1.77 -6.25
CA ALA A 6 14.51 0.90 -5.91
C ALA A 6 13.59 1.56 -4.86
N VAL A 7 14.19 2.15 -3.83
CA VAL A 7 13.47 2.92 -2.80
C VAL A 7 12.78 4.15 -3.40
N GLU A 8 13.45 4.90 -4.29
CA GLU A 8 12.83 6.04 -4.99
C GLU A 8 11.62 5.63 -5.82
N ARG A 9 11.70 4.46 -6.48
CA ARG A 9 10.58 3.94 -7.26
C ARG A 9 9.43 3.52 -6.35
N ALA A 10 9.71 2.82 -5.26
CA ALA A 10 8.72 2.45 -4.26
C ALA A 10 8.03 3.71 -3.68
N ILE A 11 8.79 4.74 -3.30
CA ILE A 11 8.23 6.03 -2.84
C ILE A 11 7.28 6.62 -3.87
N LYS A 12 7.64 6.54 -5.15
CA LYS A 12 6.77 7.04 -6.22
C LYS A 12 5.49 6.22 -6.34
N MET A 13 5.59 4.89 -6.26
CA MET A 13 4.43 3.99 -6.29
C MET A 13 3.44 4.32 -5.17
N GLU A 14 3.90 4.40 -3.91
CA GLU A 14 3.02 4.71 -2.78
C GLU A 14 2.42 6.12 -2.91
N THR A 15 3.21 7.09 -3.38
CA THR A 15 2.73 8.46 -3.56
C THR A 15 1.62 8.52 -4.62
N ASP A 16 1.77 7.77 -5.70
CA ASP A 16 0.78 7.70 -6.78
C ASP A 16 -0.47 6.92 -6.33
N ALA A 17 -0.31 5.83 -5.55
CA ALA A 17 -1.39 5.10 -4.91
C ALA A 17 -2.20 5.98 -3.96
N MET A 18 -1.55 6.71 -3.05
CA MET A 18 -2.20 7.65 -2.15
C MET A 18 -3.00 8.73 -2.87
N LYS A 19 -2.50 9.25 -4.01
CA LYS A 19 -3.24 10.24 -4.80
C LYS A 19 -4.49 9.62 -5.40
N PHE A 20 -4.36 8.43 -5.98
CA PHE A 20 -5.47 7.70 -6.54
C PHE A 20 -6.54 7.40 -5.48
N TYR A 21 -6.14 6.89 -4.31
CA TYR A 21 -7.06 6.59 -3.21
C TYR A 21 -7.74 7.85 -2.65
N ARG A 22 -7.05 8.99 -2.59
CA ARG A 22 -7.67 10.27 -2.18
C ARG A 22 -8.73 10.71 -3.18
N GLU A 23 -8.44 10.62 -4.46
CA GLU A 23 -9.42 10.96 -5.50
C GLU A 23 -10.61 9.99 -5.45
N ALA A 24 -10.35 8.68 -5.37
CA ALA A 24 -11.36 7.65 -5.24
C ALA A 24 -12.24 7.87 -4.00
N ALA A 25 -11.66 8.18 -2.84
CA ALA A 25 -12.40 8.50 -1.60
C ALA A 25 -13.34 9.72 -1.77
N SER A 26 -12.89 10.74 -2.50
CA SER A 26 -13.70 11.95 -2.77
C SER A 26 -14.84 11.71 -3.75
N ARG A 27 -14.66 10.79 -4.72
CA ARG A 27 -15.66 10.44 -5.74
C ARG A 27 -16.60 9.33 -5.27
N THR A 28 -16.18 8.54 -4.29
CA THR A 28 -16.99 7.50 -3.64
C THR A 28 -18.10 8.16 -2.81
N SER A 29 -19.34 7.83 -3.14
CA SER A 29 -20.51 8.32 -2.40
C SER A 29 -20.83 7.41 -1.21
N HIS A 30 -20.44 6.13 -1.29
CA HIS A 30 -20.71 5.17 -0.23
C HIS A 30 -19.78 5.36 0.99
N PRO A 31 -20.32 5.53 2.21
CA PRO A 31 -19.50 5.80 3.40
C PRO A 31 -18.51 4.67 3.71
N MET A 32 -18.84 3.42 3.38
CA MET A 32 -17.91 2.30 3.60
C MET A 32 -16.74 2.29 2.61
N GLY A 33 -16.99 2.64 1.33
CA GLY A 33 -15.91 2.72 0.34
C GLY A 33 -14.97 3.87 0.63
N ARG A 34 -15.50 5.00 1.12
CA ARG A 34 -14.67 6.10 1.57
C ARG A 34 -13.77 5.68 2.73
N LYS A 35 -14.33 5.00 3.75
CA LYS A 35 -13.53 4.48 4.87
C LYS A 35 -12.47 3.48 4.43
N MET A 36 -12.76 2.66 3.42
CA MET A 36 -11.79 1.74 2.84
C MET A 36 -10.60 2.50 2.22
N PHE A 37 -10.86 3.45 1.31
CA PHE A 37 -9.80 4.25 0.69
C PHE A 37 -9.02 5.07 1.73
N GLU A 38 -9.69 5.61 2.75
CA GLU A 38 -9.04 6.27 3.88
C GLU A 38 -8.13 5.31 4.69
N GLY A 39 -8.48 4.03 4.76
CA GLY A 39 -7.63 2.97 5.32
C GLY A 39 -6.36 2.80 4.52
N LEU A 40 -6.51 2.55 3.22
CA LEU A 40 -5.38 2.40 2.29
C LEU A 40 -4.44 3.61 2.33
N ILE A 41 -4.97 4.83 2.30
CA ILE A 41 -4.13 6.06 2.41
C ILE A 41 -3.28 6.06 3.68
N ARG A 42 -3.78 5.53 4.80
CA ARG A 42 -3.01 5.47 6.06
C ARG A 42 -1.90 4.43 6.01
N ASP A 43 -2.14 3.30 5.35
CA ASP A 43 -1.14 2.24 5.20
C ASP A 43 -0.02 2.71 4.27
N GLU A 44 -0.38 3.27 3.12
CA GLU A 44 0.58 3.86 2.17
C GLU A 44 1.43 4.98 2.77
N ALA A 45 0.83 5.82 3.64
CA ALA A 45 1.58 6.84 4.37
C ALA A 45 2.62 6.25 5.33
N ARG A 46 2.35 5.05 5.88
CA ARG A 46 3.29 4.32 6.73
C ARG A 46 4.42 3.73 5.88
N HIS A 47 4.09 3.10 4.75
CA HIS A 47 5.09 2.57 3.81
C HIS A 47 6.04 3.68 3.33
N LEU A 48 5.50 4.84 2.96
CA LEU A 48 6.31 6.03 2.61
C LEU A 48 7.26 6.45 3.72
N ARG A 49 6.81 6.45 4.97
CA ARG A 49 7.67 6.83 6.10
C ARG A 49 8.84 5.84 6.23
N LEU A 50 8.56 4.53 6.18
CA LEU A 50 9.59 3.48 6.24
C LEU A 50 10.60 3.60 5.11
N LEU A 51 10.12 3.83 3.88
CA LEU A 51 10.97 4.05 2.70
C LEU A 51 11.85 5.29 2.85
N GLN A 52 11.30 6.39 3.35
CA GLN A 52 12.06 7.63 3.60
C GLN A 52 13.09 7.49 4.72
N ASP A 53 12.78 6.71 5.76
CA ASP A 53 13.69 6.48 6.88
C ASP A 53 14.92 5.69 6.43
N ILE A 54 14.74 4.64 5.62
CA ILE A 54 15.87 3.94 4.97
C ILE A 54 16.66 4.87 4.05
N LEU A 55 16.00 5.69 3.24
CA LEU A 55 16.68 6.59 2.31
C LEU A 55 17.57 7.62 3.03
N LYS A 56 17.18 8.02 4.25
CA LYS A 56 17.96 8.91 5.13
C LYS A 56 19.06 8.19 5.92
N GLY A 57 19.18 6.86 5.76
CA GLY A 57 20.12 6.03 6.51
C GLY A 57 19.74 5.83 7.98
N LEU A 58 18.48 6.08 8.34
CA LEU A 58 17.97 5.81 9.69
C LEU A 58 17.80 4.30 9.88
N ASP A 59 18.06 3.83 11.10
CA ASP A 59 17.83 2.42 11.43
C ASP A 59 16.32 2.17 11.50
N ILE A 60 15.84 1.17 10.77
CA ILE A 60 14.44 0.75 10.83
C ILE A 60 14.26 0.03 12.16
N ASP A 61 13.50 0.65 13.06
CA ASP A 61 13.11 -0.03 14.30
C ASP A 61 12.19 -1.22 13.93
N PRO A 62 12.60 -2.47 14.19
CA PRO A 62 11.77 -3.65 13.92
C PRO A 62 10.51 -3.72 14.78
N HIS A 63 10.35 -2.84 15.78
CA HIS A 63 9.11 -2.61 16.54
C HIS A 63 8.22 -1.52 15.93
N VAL A 64 8.48 -1.03 14.71
CA VAL A 64 7.40 -0.50 13.86
C VAL A 64 6.51 -1.69 13.46
N GLN A 65 5.93 -2.36 14.46
CA GLN A 65 4.93 -3.40 14.33
C GLN A 65 3.57 -2.74 14.50
N CYS A 66 2.83 -2.78 13.39
CA CYS A 66 1.40 -3.02 13.32
C CYS A 66 0.56 -2.44 14.46
N ILE A 67 0.15 -1.17 14.31
CA ILE A 67 -1.15 -0.79 14.88
C ILE A 67 -2.22 -1.17 13.86
N GLY A 68 -2.84 -2.32 14.12
CA GLY A 68 -4.17 -2.69 13.69
C GLY A 68 -4.30 -3.10 12.23
N ASP A 69 -4.26 -4.41 12.00
CA ASP A 69 -5.12 -5.20 11.11
C ASP A 69 -6.06 -4.43 10.14
N VAL A 70 -5.51 -3.57 9.27
CA VAL A 70 -6.30 -2.88 8.24
C VAL A 70 -6.65 -3.87 7.13
N ARG A 71 -5.87 -4.95 6.97
CA ARG A 71 -6.09 -6.03 5.99
C ARG A 71 -7.43 -6.76 6.18
N THR A 72 -7.79 -7.10 7.42
CA THR A 72 -9.13 -7.68 7.69
C THR A 72 -10.23 -6.70 7.31
N VAL A 73 -10.08 -5.44 7.72
CA VAL A 73 -11.02 -4.37 7.35
C VAL A 73 -11.09 -4.19 5.83
N PHE A 74 -9.98 -4.27 5.10
CA PHE A 74 -9.94 -4.13 3.65
C PHE A 74 -10.61 -5.30 2.95
N SER A 75 -10.29 -6.55 3.32
CA SER A 75 -10.91 -7.73 2.71
C SER A 75 -12.41 -7.80 3.01
N ASP A 76 -12.80 -7.59 4.26
CA ASP A 76 -14.22 -7.64 4.67
C ASP A 76 -15.05 -6.55 3.98
N LEU A 77 -14.49 -5.34 3.83
CA LEU A 77 -15.18 -4.25 3.15
C LEU A 77 -15.18 -4.46 1.63
N LYS A 78 -14.17 -5.13 1.05
CA LYS A 78 -14.08 -5.42 -0.39
C LYS A 78 -15.17 -6.41 -0.79
N ASP A 79 -15.28 -7.52 -0.08
CA ASP A 79 -16.32 -8.52 -0.35
C ASP A 79 -17.71 -7.90 -0.19
N GLN A 80 -17.92 -7.12 0.88
CA GLN A 80 -19.18 -6.40 1.09
C GLN A 80 -19.51 -5.37 -0.02
N MET A 81 -18.52 -4.66 -0.58
CA MET A 81 -18.75 -3.70 -1.66
C MET A 81 -18.91 -4.36 -3.03
N MET A 82 -18.24 -5.49 -3.27
CA MET A 82 -18.36 -6.26 -4.52
C MET A 82 -19.68 -7.03 -4.59
N GLU A 83 -20.17 -7.57 -3.46
CA GLU A 83 -21.47 -8.24 -3.35
C GLU A 83 -22.65 -7.25 -3.35
N ARG A 84 -22.48 -6.03 -2.83
CA ARG A 84 -23.57 -5.06 -2.80
C ARG A 84 -23.81 -4.43 -4.17
N ILE A 85 -25.06 -4.58 -4.64
CA ILE A 85 -25.61 -4.01 -5.88
C ILE A 85 -25.58 -2.46 -5.88
N SER A 86 -25.31 -1.80 -4.75
CA SER A 86 -25.38 -0.34 -4.63
C SER A 86 -24.06 0.41 -4.91
N ALA A 87 -22.93 -0.27 -5.10
CA ALA A 87 -21.71 0.40 -5.56
C ALA A 87 -21.86 0.76 -7.04
N THR A 88 -21.60 2.02 -7.37
CA THR A 88 -21.56 2.50 -8.75
C THR A 88 -20.47 1.78 -9.55
N THR A 89 -20.59 1.78 -10.88
CA THR A 89 -19.56 1.21 -11.77
C THR A 89 -18.20 1.84 -11.50
N ASP A 90 -18.15 3.16 -11.28
CA ASP A 90 -16.93 3.89 -10.94
C ASP A 90 -16.31 3.43 -9.62
N GLU A 91 -17.10 3.17 -8.58
CA GLU A 91 -16.61 2.68 -7.28
C GLU A 91 -16.02 1.26 -7.41
N LYS A 92 -16.65 0.38 -8.20
CA LYS A 92 -16.14 -0.99 -8.44
C LYS A 92 -14.84 -0.97 -9.24
N GLU A 93 -14.75 -0.12 -10.25
CA GLU A 93 -13.51 0.04 -11.03
C GLU A 93 -12.38 0.64 -10.19
N ALA A 94 -12.69 1.61 -9.31
CA ALA A 94 -11.70 2.17 -8.39
C ALA A 94 -11.16 1.11 -7.41
N ILE A 95 -12.01 0.22 -6.90
CA ILE A 95 -11.58 -0.90 -6.03
C ILE A 95 -10.71 -1.90 -6.80
N LYS A 96 -11.08 -2.24 -8.05
CA LYS A 96 -10.25 -3.12 -8.88
C LYS A 96 -8.89 -2.51 -9.17
N MET A 97 -8.85 -1.22 -9.50
CA MET A 97 -7.60 -0.50 -9.70
C MET A 97 -6.75 -0.50 -8.43
N ALA A 98 -7.34 -0.23 -7.26
CA ALA A 98 -6.63 -0.32 -5.98
C ALA A 98 -6.01 -1.71 -5.78
N LEU A 99 -6.80 -2.78 -5.95
CA LEU A 99 -6.27 -4.15 -5.83
C LEU A 99 -5.12 -4.42 -6.81
N GLN A 100 -5.20 -3.90 -8.03
CA GLN A 100 -4.12 -4.03 -9.01
C GLN A 100 -2.86 -3.28 -8.58
N MET A 101 -2.99 -2.09 -7.98
CA MET A 101 -1.86 -1.30 -7.49
C MET A 101 -1.16 -2.02 -6.34
N GLU A 102 -1.90 -2.51 -5.35
CA GLU A 102 -1.36 -3.31 -4.23
C GLU A 102 -0.66 -4.58 -4.77
N THR A 103 -1.28 -5.29 -5.72
CA THR A 103 -0.68 -6.49 -6.33
C THR A 103 0.62 -6.15 -7.06
N GLN A 104 0.68 -5.01 -7.75
CA GLN A 104 1.89 -4.53 -8.40
C GLN A 104 2.97 -4.14 -7.38
N GLY A 105 2.59 -3.51 -6.27
CA GLY A 105 3.44 -3.21 -5.11
C GLY A 105 4.06 -4.49 -4.55
N TYR A 106 3.23 -5.47 -4.18
CA TYR A 106 3.66 -6.79 -3.70
C TYR A 106 4.70 -7.43 -4.61
N HIS A 107 4.41 -7.54 -5.91
CA HIS A 107 5.35 -8.17 -6.85
C HIS A 107 6.66 -7.39 -6.97
N TYR A 108 6.59 -6.06 -6.98
CA TYR A 108 7.75 -5.21 -7.04
C TYR A 108 8.62 -5.35 -5.78
N TYR A 109 8.02 -5.26 -4.58
CA TYR A 109 8.73 -5.40 -3.32
C TYR A 109 9.36 -6.78 -3.15
N LYS A 110 8.65 -7.84 -3.57
CA LYS A 110 9.20 -9.19 -3.58
C LYS A 110 10.43 -9.29 -4.49
N GLU A 111 10.33 -8.80 -5.72
CA GLU A 111 11.45 -8.83 -6.67
C GLU A 111 12.66 -8.03 -6.15
N VAL A 112 12.42 -6.87 -5.56
CA VAL A 112 13.49 -6.03 -5.01
C VAL A 112 14.11 -6.69 -3.77
N ALA A 113 13.31 -7.27 -2.88
CA ALA A 113 13.81 -8.00 -1.70
C ALA A 113 14.72 -9.17 -2.09
N GLU A 114 14.40 -9.89 -3.17
CA GLU A 114 15.22 -10.99 -3.69
C GLU A 114 16.54 -10.51 -4.30
N LYS A 115 16.55 -9.30 -4.90
CA LYS A 115 17.71 -8.70 -5.56
C LYS A 115 18.52 -7.77 -4.65
N ALA A 116 18.02 -7.45 -3.46
CA ALA A 116 18.65 -6.53 -2.53
C ALA A 116 19.92 -7.16 -1.93
N GLU A 117 21.04 -6.46 -2.08
CA GLU A 117 22.33 -6.85 -1.50
C GLU A 117 22.48 -6.30 -0.06
N ASP A 118 21.84 -5.17 0.25
CA ASP A 118 21.88 -4.56 1.58
C ASP A 118 20.87 -5.27 2.53
N PRO A 119 21.32 -5.77 3.68
CA PRO A 119 20.44 -6.43 4.65
C PRO A 119 19.29 -5.55 5.16
N LYS A 120 19.48 -4.23 5.25
CA LYS A 120 18.45 -3.27 5.69
C LYS A 120 17.39 -3.11 4.61
N GLU A 121 17.81 -2.99 3.36
CA GLU A 121 16.91 -2.88 2.20
C GLU A 121 16.08 -4.15 2.04
N LYS A 122 16.75 -5.31 2.09
CA LYS A 122 16.08 -6.61 2.04
C LYS A 122 15.02 -6.74 3.13
N LYS A 123 15.36 -6.37 4.36
CA LYS A 123 14.43 -6.43 5.49
C LYS A 123 13.24 -5.48 5.32
N LEU A 124 13.46 -4.26 4.81
CA LEU A 124 12.37 -3.32 4.51
C LEU A 124 11.41 -3.90 3.48
N PHE A 125 11.92 -4.34 2.34
CA PHE A 125 11.06 -4.86 1.27
C PHE A 125 10.40 -6.18 1.67
N GLU A 126 11.02 -7.01 2.51
CA GLU A 126 10.36 -8.18 3.12
C GLU A 126 9.20 -7.80 4.05
N VAL A 127 9.32 -6.70 4.80
CA VAL A 127 8.22 -6.17 5.63
C VAL A 127 7.09 -5.66 4.75
N LEU A 128 7.41 -4.80 3.76
CA LEU A 128 6.41 -4.26 2.84
C LEU A 128 5.70 -5.38 2.05
N THR A 129 6.44 -6.37 1.56
CA THR A 129 5.86 -7.53 0.86
C THR A 129 4.86 -8.30 1.74
N LYS A 130 5.08 -8.37 3.06
CA LYS A 130 4.15 -9.02 3.99
C LYS A 130 2.94 -8.16 4.32
N GLU A 131 3.07 -6.84 4.28
CA GLU A 131 1.95 -5.91 4.48
C GLU A 131 1.04 -5.88 3.22
N GLU A 132 1.62 -6.04 2.03
CA GLU A 132 0.93 -6.02 0.72
C GLU A 132 0.39 -7.40 0.23
N GLU A 133 0.71 -8.49 0.93
CA GLU A 133 0.16 -9.84 0.66
C GLU A 133 -1.28 -9.96 1.17
#